data_AF-A0A3D3V8D4-F1
#
_entry.id   AF-A0A3D3V8D4-F1
#
_cell.length_a   1.000
_cell.length_b   1.000
_cell.length_c   1.000
_cell.angle_alpha   90.00
_cell.angle_beta   90.00
_cell.angle_gamma   90.00
#
_symmetry.space_group_name_H-M   'P 1'
#
loop_
_entity.id
_entity.type
_entity.pdbx_description
1 polymer ?
#
loop_
_entity_poly.entity_id
_entity_poly.type
_entity_poly.pdbx_seq_one_letter_code
_entity_poly.pdbx_strand_id
1 'polypeptide(L)' 'MSDIADRVQKIVVEHLGVDEGKVSEGASFIDDLGADSLDTVELVM' A
#
# COMPACT_ATOMS: atom_id res chain seq x y z
N MET A 1 0.42 -20.84 3.18
CA MET A 1 0.92 -20.16 1.96
C MET A 1 1.19 -18.73 2.37
N SER A 2 2.36 -18.18 2.05
CA SER A 2 2.71 -16.82 2.43
C SER A 2 2.00 -15.88 1.46
N ASP A 3 0.83 -15.36 1.82
CA ASP A 3 0.16 -14.35 1.02
C ASP A 3 1.00 -13.09 1.03
N ILE A 4 1.72 -12.89 -0.08
CA ILE A 4 2.52 -11.70 -0.33
C ILE A 4 1.63 -10.47 -0.24
N ALA A 5 0.35 -10.59 -0.64
CA ALA A 5 -0.68 -9.58 -0.47
C ALA A 5 -0.80 -9.12 0.99
N ASP A 6 -0.93 -10.02 1.97
CA ASP A 6 -1.05 -9.65 3.39
C ASP A 6 0.18 -8.91 3.91
N ARG A 7 1.38 -9.31 3.46
CA ARG A 7 2.64 -8.63 3.84
C ARG A 7 2.73 -7.25 3.21
N VAL A 8 2.42 -7.13 1.93
CA VAL A 8 2.42 -5.85 1.21
C VAL A 8 1.36 -4.92 1.81
N GLN A 9 0.17 -5.42 2.09
CA GLN A 9 -0.92 -4.65 2.69
C GLN A 9 -0.51 -4.09 4.05
N LYS A 10 0.08 -4.91 4.94
CA LYS A 10 0.61 -4.42 6.22
C LYS A 10 1.69 -3.36 6.06
N ILE A 11 2.64 -3.57 5.14
CA ILE A 11 3.70 -2.60 4.88
C ILE A 11 3.09 -1.28 4.42
N VAL A 12 2.16 -1.32 3.46
CA VAL A 12 1.48 -0.14 2.92
C VAL A 12 0.70 0.59 4.01
N VAL A 13 -0.03 -0.12 4.85
CA VAL A 13 -0.76 0.46 6.00
C VAL A 13 0.15 1.11 7.02
N GLU A 14 1.28 0.48 7.38
CA GLU A 14 2.25 1.06 8.30
C GLU A 14 3.02 2.23 7.68
N HIS A 15 3.38 2.15 6.40
CA HIS A 15 4.18 3.19 5.73
C HIS A 15 3.36 4.43 5.40
N LEU A 16 2.14 4.24 4.89
CA LEU A 16 1.26 5.32 4.45
C LEU A 16 0.27 5.76 5.54
N GLY A 17 0.16 5.02 6.64
CA GLY A 17 -0.77 5.34 7.73
C GLY A 17 -2.25 5.27 7.29
N VAL A 18 -2.56 4.43 6.31
CA VAL A 18 -3.90 4.24 5.74
C VAL A 18 -4.58 3.02 6.33
N ASP A 19 -5.91 2.97 6.29
CA ASP A 19 -6.67 1.83 6.78
C ASP A 19 -6.47 0.58 5.90
N GLU A 20 -6.31 -0.60 6.52
CA GLU A 20 -6.24 -1.91 5.81
C GLU A 20 -7.44 -2.11 4.88
N GLY A 21 -8.62 -1.61 5.29
CA GLY A 21 -9.85 -1.69 4.48
C GLY A 21 -9.84 -0.85 3.21
N LYS A 22 -8.92 0.12 3.07
CA LYS A 22 -8.74 0.90 1.84
C LYS A 22 -7.75 0.25 0.87
N VAL A 23 -6.84 -0.56 1.40
CA VAL A 23 -5.83 -1.25 0.59
C VAL A 23 -6.48 -2.47 -0.06
N SER A 24 -6.82 -2.35 -1.34
CA SER A 24 -7.32 -3.45 -2.15
C SER A 24 -6.43 -3.66 -3.37
N GLU A 25 -6.46 -4.85 -3.98
CA GLU A 25 -5.68 -5.15 -5.18
C GLU A 25 -5.98 -4.21 -6.37
N GLY A 26 -7.14 -3.55 -6.37
CA GLY A 26 -7.54 -2.57 -7.38
C GLY A 26 -7.44 -1.11 -6.94
N ALA A 27 -6.98 -0.83 -5.72
CA ALA A 27 -6.86 0.53 -5.21
C ALA A 27 -5.67 1.25 -5.85
N SER A 28 -5.88 2.52 -6.22
CA SER A 28 -4.81 3.42 -6.64
C SER A 28 -4.02 3.86 -5.41
N PHE A 29 -2.71 3.60 -5.37
CA PHE A 29 -1.85 4.07 -4.29
C PHE A 29 -1.91 5.60 -4.14
N ILE A 30 -2.01 6.32 -5.26
CA ILE A 30 -2.03 7.79 -5.25
C ILE A 30 -3.43 8.32 -4.93
N ASP A 31 -4.46 7.84 -5.64
CA ASP A 31 -5.81 8.43 -5.54
C ASP A 31 -6.60 7.91 -4.34
N ASP A 32 -6.46 6.63 -3.99
CA ASP A 32 -7.25 5.98 -2.93
C ASP A 32 -6.51 5.93 -1.59
N LEU A 33 -5.19 5.74 -1.64
CA LEU A 33 -4.33 5.67 -0.45
C LEU A 33 -3.61 7.00 -0.16
N GLY A 34 -3.64 7.96 -1.07
CA GLY A 34 -2.99 9.26 -0.86
C GLY A 34 -1.47 9.18 -0.78
N ALA A 35 -0.88 8.11 -1.32
CA ALA A 35 0.57 7.96 -1.44
C ALA A 35 1.12 9.03 -2.38
N ASP A 36 2.25 9.61 -2.02
CA ASP A 36 2.92 10.51 -2.94
C ASP A 36 3.73 9.72 -4.00
N SER A 37 4.16 10.41 -5.05
CA SER A 37 4.97 9.81 -6.12
C SER A 37 6.33 9.29 -5.64
N LEU A 38 6.81 9.73 -4.48
CA LEU A 38 8.06 9.28 -3.86
C LEU A 38 7.82 7.99 -3.07
N ASP A 39 6.77 7.93 -2.25
CA ASP A 39 6.34 6.78 -1.46
C ASP A 39 6.15 5.53 -2.35
N THR A 40 5.49 5.72 -3.50
CA THR A 40 5.26 4.65 -4.48
C THR A 40 6.55 4.13 -5.14
N VAL A 41 7.55 4.99 -5.31
CA VAL A 41 8.85 4.62 -5.89
C VAL A 41 9.72 3.92 -4.84
N GLU A 42 9.69 4.39 -3.59
CA GLU A 42 10.39 3.76 -2.47
C GLU A 42 9.83 2.37 -2.11
N LEU A 43 8.53 2.13 -2.31
CA LEU A 43 7.90 0.82 -2.09
C LEU A 43 8.27 -0.24 -3.14
N VAL A 44 8.66 0.17 -4.35
CA VAL A 44 8.97 -0.74 -5.47
C VAL A 44 10.47 -1.03 -5.59
N MET A 45 11.33 -0.14 -5.10
CA MET A 45 12.79 -0.32 -5.09
C MET A 45 13.29 -1.09 -3.87
#